data_AF-A0A816VE87-F1
#
_entry.id   AF-A0A816VE87-F1
#
_cell.length_a   1.000
_cell.length_b   1.000
_cell.length_c   1.000
_cell.angle_alpha   90.00
_cell.angle_beta   90.00
_cell.angle_gamma   90.00
#
_symmetry.space_group_name_H-M   'P 1'
#
loop_
_entity.id
_entity.type
_entity.pdbx_description
1 polymer ?
#
loop_
_entity_poly.entity_id
_entity_poly.type
_entity_poly.pdbx_seq_one_letter_code
_entity_poly.pdbx_strand_id
1 'polypeptide(L)'
;MNDEKYFLLSDQSVPTNRGYYSSDMSLTSPEVKFKRVQKFERKLLVWIAISTNGISSSFFAKQRQAFNEKTYLEECIIKRLVPFIDTYHDKDKTLVWPGLASSHYSNIVTSYLSQNGIQFVDRYMNPQNCPQSRPIETLWSILTNMVYDQGWEAKNIDHLKQRIQEKIKEIDLNVVQSMFSDIRKQLRKIADHGPYHACS
;
A
#
# COMPACT_ATOMS: atom_id res chain seq x y z
N MET A 1 -10.51 -0.55 1.89
CA MET A 1 -9.31 0.17 2.37
C MET A 1 -8.52 0.66 1.19
N ASN A 2 -7.81 1.79 1.33
CA ASN A 2 -6.87 2.25 0.30
C ASN A 2 -5.63 2.85 0.95
N ASP A 3 -4.53 2.85 0.19
CA ASP A 3 -3.22 3.31 0.65
C ASP A 3 -2.26 3.44 -0.54
N GLU A 4 -1.08 4.00 -0.30
CA GLU A 4 0.00 4.12 -1.27
C GLU A 4 1.29 3.42 -0.82
N LYS A 5 2.01 2.83 -1.76
CA LYS A 5 3.35 2.28 -1.52
C LYS A 5 4.33 2.67 -2.62
N TYR A 6 5.57 2.95 -2.22
CA TYR A 6 6.67 3.12 -3.16
C TYR A 6 7.35 1.78 -3.45
N PHE A 7 7.54 1.50 -4.74
CA PHE A 7 8.38 0.41 -5.24
C PHE A 7 9.66 0.97 -5.85
N LEU A 8 10.77 0.26 -5.66
CA LEU A 8 12.08 0.59 -6.22
C LEU A 8 12.37 -0.32 -7.43
N LEU A 9 13.43 -0.02 -8.17
CA LEU A 9 13.82 -0.89 -9.29
C LEU A 9 14.35 -2.26 -8.83
N SER A 10 14.85 -2.38 -7.61
CA SER A 10 15.30 -3.62 -7.00
C SER A 10 14.83 -3.75 -5.56
N ASP A 11 14.98 -4.92 -4.95
CA ASP A 11 14.48 -5.24 -3.60
C ASP A 11 15.25 -4.57 -2.44
N GLN A 12 15.85 -3.40 -2.68
CA GLN A 12 16.44 -2.55 -1.64
C GLN A 12 15.37 -1.81 -0.81
N SER A 13 14.09 -2.04 -1.15
CA SER A 13 12.94 -1.40 -0.50
C SER A 13 12.77 -1.88 0.94
N VAL A 14 13.18 -3.13 1.23
CA VAL A 14 13.23 -3.70 2.58
C VAL A 14 14.53 -3.27 3.28
N PRO A 15 14.49 -2.57 4.42
CA PRO A 15 15.70 -2.12 5.12
C PRO A 15 16.67 -3.25 5.47
N THR A 16 16.15 -4.45 5.77
CA THR A 16 16.92 -5.66 6.07
C THR A 16 17.82 -6.10 4.90
N ASN A 17 17.43 -5.79 3.66
CA ASN A 17 18.17 -6.13 2.44
C ASN A 17 19.27 -5.11 2.09
N ARG A 18 19.44 -4.05 2.89
CA ARG A 18 20.50 -3.04 2.69
C ARG A 18 21.78 -3.36 3.44
N GLY A 19 21.72 -4.27 4.41
CA GLY A 19 22.89 -4.73 5.18
C GLY A 19 23.56 -5.94 4.54
N TYR A 20 24.73 -6.30 5.07
CA TYR A 20 25.37 -7.59 4.82
C TYR A 20 25.62 -8.29 6.15
N TYR A 21 25.59 -9.62 6.15
CA TYR A 21 25.99 -10.42 7.29
C TYR A 21 27.43 -10.87 7.07
N SER A 22 28.26 -10.77 8.10
CA SER A 22 29.62 -11.28 8.08
C SER A 22 30.05 -11.77 9.46
N SER A 23 30.75 -12.90 9.49
CA SER A 23 31.40 -13.44 10.69
C SER A 23 32.72 -12.72 11.00
N ASP A 24 33.36 -12.10 10.00
CA ASP A 24 34.59 -11.33 10.16
C ASP A 24 34.62 -10.16 9.18
N MET A 25 34.49 -8.96 9.75
CA MET A 25 34.49 -7.72 8.99
C MET A 25 35.85 -7.45 8.34
N SER A 26 36.97 -7.97 8.84
CA SER A 26 38.29 -7.75 8.22
C SER A 26 38.43 -8.47 6.88
N LEU A 27 37.87 -9.68 6.77
CA LEU A 27 37.92 -10.55 5.59
C LEU A 27 36.84 -10.25 4.54
N THR A 28 35.84 -9.43 4.88
CA THR A 28 34.73 -9.13 3.97
C THR A 28 35.20 -8.20 2.84
N SER A 29 34.84 -8.53 1.60
CA SER A 29 35.27 -7.76 0.43
C SER A 29 34.77 -6.31 0.49
N PRO A 30 35.58 -5.31 0.09
CA PRO A 30 35.17 -3.91 -0.01
C PRO A 30 33.89 -3.68 -0.83
N GLU A 31 33.63 -4.50 -1.86
CA GLU A 31 32.42 -4.39 -2.69
C GLU A 31 31.13 -4.76 -1.96
N VAL A 32 31.23 -5.59 -0.92
CA VAL A 32 30.12 -5.95 -0.03
C VAL A 32 29.99 -4.91 1.10
N LYS A 33 31.13 -4.42 1.62
CA LYS A 33 31.18 -3.40 2.68
C LYS A 33 30.65 -2.04 2.22
N PHE A 34 31.01 -1.63 1.02
CA PHE A 34 30.82 -0.28 0.52
C PHE A 34 29.90 -0.29 -0.70
N LYS A 35 28.59 -0.46 -0.45
CA LYS A 35 27.57 -0.33 -1.49
C LYS A 35 27.28 1.15 -1.74
N ARG A 36 27.55 1.64 -2.95
CA ARG A 36 27.17 3.02 -3.33
C ARG A 36 25.65 3.14 -3.34
N VAL A 37 25.11 3.96 -2.45
CA VAL A 37 23.68 4.27 -2.42
C VAL A 37 23.42 5.50 -3.28
N GLN A 38 22.57 5.39 -4.30
CA GLN A 38 22.17 6.55 -5.08
C GLN A 38 21.25 7.42 -4.23
N LYS A 39 21.61 8.71 -4.04
CA LYS A 39 20.88 9.66 -3.17
C LYS A 39 19.38 9.82 -3.53
N PHE A 40 18.97 9.39 -4.72
CA PHE A 40 17.59 9.40 -5.20
C PHE A 40 17.31 8.19 -6.11
N GLU A 41 17.24 7.00 -5.53
CA GLU A 41 16.82 5.82 -6.29
C GLU A 41 15.46 6.05 -6.96
N ARG A 42 15.36 5.56 -8.20
CA ARG A 42 14.17 5.66 -9.02
C ARG A 42 13.04 4.87 -8.36
N LYS A 43 11.96 5.57 -8.00
CA LYS A 43 10.79 4.98 -7.33
C LYS A 43 9.50 5.20 -8.09
N LEU A 44 8.58 4.26 -7.92
CA LEU A 44 7.23 4.28 -8.48
C LEU A 44 6.25 4.25 -7.31
N LEU A 45 5.41 5.28 -7.19
CA LEU A 45 4.30 5.29 -6.25
C LEU A 45 3.15 4.48 -6.86
N VAL A 46 2.56 3.59 -6.08
CA VAL A 46 1.40 2.79 -6.44
C VAL A 46 0.30 3.06 -5.43
N TRP A 47 -0.90 3.39 -5.91
CA TRP A 47 -2.11 3.46 -5.09
C TRP A 47 -3.07 2.35 -5.50
N ILE A 48 -3.68 1.70 -4.50
CA ILE A 48 -4.68 0.63 -4.69
C ILE A 48 -5.75 0.75 -3.59
N ALA A 49 -6.99 0.38 -3.93
CA ALA A 49 -8.03 0.06 -2.96
C ALA A 49 -8.36 -1.45 -2.98
N ILE A 50 -8.67 -2.01 -1.82
CA ILE A 50 -9.12 -3.40 -1.66
C ILE A 50 -10.35 -3.52 -0.78
N SER A 51 -11.14 -4.56 -1.05
CA SER A 51 -12.24 -5.05 -0.21
C SER A 51 -12.30 -6.57 -0.27
N THR A 52 -13.21 -7.17 0.50
CA THR A 52 -13.51 -8.61 0.40
C THR A 52 -14.07 -9.03 -0.96
N ASN A 53 -14.53 -8.07 -1.78
CA ASN A 53 -15.16 -8.33 -3.06
C ASN A 53 -14.20 -8.09 -4.23
N GLY A 54 -13.03 -7.48 -4.01
CA GLY A 54 -12.07 -7.25 -5.09
C GLY A 54 -10.89 -6.35 -4.75
N ILE A 55 -10.07 -6.15 -5.78
CA ILE A 55 -8.96 -5.21 -5.83
C ILE A 55 -9.29 -4.18 -6.91
N SER A 56 -9.13 -2.89 -6.60
CA SER A 56 -9.37 -1.81 -7.56
C SER A 56 -8.31 -1.79 -8.67
N SER A 57 -8.61 -1.05 -9.73
CA SER A 57 -7.55 -0.62 -10.64
C SER A 57 -6.52 0.26 -9.89
N SER A 58 -5.25 0.14 -10.26
CA SER A 58 -4.15 0.85 -9.58
C SER A 58 -3.85 2.18 -10.26
N PHE A 59 -3.40 3.15 -9.47
CA PHE A 59 -2.78 4.38 -9.97
C PHE A 59 -1.27 4.30 -9.80
N PHE A 60 -0.53 4.88 -10.76
CA PHE A 60 0.93 4.87 -10.79
C PHE A 60 1.45 6.29 -11.01
N ALA A 61 2.28 6.79 -10.08
CA ALA A 61 2.95 8.08 -10.23
C ALA A 61 4.48 7.91 -10.25
N LYS A 62 5.12 8.50 -11.25
CA LYS A 62 6.59 8.49 -11.36
C LYS A 62 7.18 9.49 -10.35
N GLN A 63 8.36 9.19 -9.82
CA GLN A 63 9.10 10.11 -8.93
C GLN A 63 9.19 11.52 -9.54
N ARG A 64 8.98 12.55 -8.69
CA ARG A 64 8.87 14.00 -9.02
C ARG A 64 7.49 14.49 -9.46
N GLN A 65 6.52 13.62 -9.70
CA GLN A 65 5.11 14.07 -9.69
C GLN A 65 4.70 14.32 -8.24
N ALA A 66 4.27 15.55 -7.93
CA ALA A 66 3.76 15.88 -6.61
C ALA A 66 2.43 15.14 -6.41
N PHE A 67 2.46 14.06 -5.63
CA PHE A 67 1.24 13.40 -5.18
C PHE A 67 0.58 14.28 -4.12
N ASN A 68 -0.44 15.01 -4.54
CA ASN A 68 -1.17 15.97 -3.73
C ASN A 68 -2.66 15.61 -3.66
N GLU A 69 -3.42 16.39 -2.90
CA GLU A 69 -4.86 16.23 -2.73
C GLU A 69 -5.64 16.20 -4.05
N LYS A 70 -5.25 17.00 -5.05
CA LYS A 70 -5.92 17.06 -6.34
C LYS A 70 -5.69 15.78 -7.14
N THR A 71 -4.43 15.32 -7.18
CA THR A 71 -4.08 14.05 -7.84
C THR A 71 -4.78 12.88 -7.14
N TYR A 72 -4.82 12.87 -5.82
CA TYR A 72 -5.53 11.85 -5.06
C TYR A 72 -7.03 11.86 -5.39
N LEU A 73 -7.69 13.03 -5.40
CA LEU A 73 -9.09 13.14 -5.76
C LEU A 73 -9.36 12.66 -7.20
N GLU A 74 -8.66 13.21 -8.18
CA GLU A 74 -8.95 12.96 -9.60
C GLU A 74 -8.55 11.54 -10.02
N GLU A 75 -7.37 11.08 -9.63
CA GLU A 75 -6.84 9.79 -10.09
C GLU A 75 -7.22 8.63 -9.17
N CYS A 76 -7.18 8.81 -7.86
CA CYS A 76 -7.39 7.70 -6.93
C CYS A 76 -8.87 7.57 -6.56
N ILE A 77 -9.55 8.67 -6.23
CA ILE A 77 -10.95 8.63 -5.84
C ILE A 77 -11.88 8.50 -7.06
N ILE A 78 -11.92 9.53 -7.92
CA ILE A 78 -12.93 9.63 -8.99
C ILE A 78 -12.73 8.54 -10.04
N LYS A 79 -11.51 8.36 -10.57
CA LYS A 79 -11.26 7.44 -11.68
C LYS A 79 -11.16 5.97 -11.27
N ARG A 80 -11.04 5.66 -9.97
CA ARG A 80 -10.72 4.30 -9.51
C ARG A 80 -11.57 3.84 -8.35
N LEU A 81 -11.56 4.56 -7.22
CA LEU A 81 -12.34 4.16 -6.05
C LEU A 81 -13.84 4.17 -6.34
N VAL A 82 -14.36 5.23 -6.97
CA VAL A 82 -15.80 5.34 -7.27
C VAL A 82 -16.25 4.20 -8.19
N PRO A 83 -15.64 3.97 -9.37
CA PRO A 83 -15.97 2.81 -10.20
C PRO A 83 -15.83 1.47 -9.48
N PHE A 84 -14.85 1.34 -8.58
CA PHE A 84 -14.67 0.13 -7.78
C PHE A 84 -15.83 -0.11 -6.80
N ILE A 85 -16.30 0.95 -6.13
CA ILE A 85 -17.49 0.88 -5.26
C ILE A 85 -18.73 0.55 -6.10
N ASP A 86 -18.93 1.25 -7.21
CA ASP A 86 -20.09 1.04 -8.09
C ASP A 86 -20.13 -0.39 -8.66
N THR A 87 -18.96 -0.98 -8.95
CA THR A 87 -18.87 -2.33 -9.52
C THR A 87 -19.08 -3.43 -8.49
N TYR A 88 -18.52 -3.28 -7.28
CA TYR A 88 -18.44 -4.39 -6.32
C TYR A 88 -19.32 -4.21 -5.07
N HIS A 89 -19.92 -3.04 -4.89
CA HIS A 89 -20.57 -2.62 -3.66
C HIS A 89 -21.82 -1.75 -3.88
N ASP A 90 -22.47 -1.84 -5.06
CA ASP A 90 -23.68 -1.07 -5.41
C ASP A 90 -24.82 -1.19 -4.38
N LYS A 91 -24.94 -2.36 -3.74
CA LYS A 91 -25.96 -2.69 -2.73
C LYS A 91 -25.44 -2.69 -1.31
N ASP A 92 -24.14 -2.48 -1.12
CA ASP A 92 -23.49 -2.58 0.18
C ASP A 92 -23.43 -1.22 0.89
N LYS A 93 -23.59 -1.24 2.21
CA LYS A 93 -23.16 -0.11 3.04
C LYS A 93 -21.63 -0.10 3.11
N THR A 94 -21.02 0.74 2.28
CA THR A 94 -19.56 0.81 2.15
C THR A 94 -18.96 1.90 3.03
N LEU A 95 -17.93 1.51 3.79
CA LEU A 95 -17.09 2.44 4.55
C LEU A 95 -15.69 2.47 3.95
N VAL A 96 -15.29 3.63 3.41
CA VAL A 96 -13.94 3.86 2.90
C VAL A 96 -13.00 4.13 4.07
N TRP A 97 -11.95 3.33 4.18
CA TRP A 97 -10.91 3.56 5.18
C TRP A 97 -9.59 3.91 4.49
N PRO A 98 -9.26 5.22 4.37
CA PRO A 98 -8.04 5.68 3.72
C PRO A 98 -6.83 5.64 4.67
N GLY A 99 -5.63 5.78 4.09
CA GLY A 99 -4.40 6.06 4.85
C GLY A 99 -4.44 7.42 5.57
N LEU A 100 -3.46 7.68 6.43
CA LEU A 100 -3.38 8.89 7.25
C LEU A 100 -2.69 10.09 6.56
N ALA A 101 -2.39 9.98 5.25
CA ALA A 101 -1.78 11.08 4.50
C ALA A 101 -2.69 12.32 4.51
N SER A 102 -2.08 13.50 4.60
CA SER A 102 -2.81 14.77 4.66
C SER A 102 -3.70 15.00 3.44
N SER A 103 -3.27 14.54 2.25
CA SER A 103 -4.06 14.59 1.01
C SER A 103 -5.41 13.90 1.14
N HIS A 104 -5.49 12.77 1.85
CA HIS A 104 -6.72 11.97 2.00
C HIS A 104 -7.81 12.68 2.79
N TYR A 105 -7.39 13.55 3.70
CA TYR A 105 -8.27 14.30 4.61
C TYR A 105 -8.36 15.78 4.24
N SER A 106 -7.87 16.17 3.06
CA SER A 106 -8.04 17.51 2.55
C SER A 106 -9.52 17.85 2.32
N ASN A 107 -9.87 19.13 2.43
CA ASN A 107 -11.26 19.58 2.27
C ASN A 107 -11.85 19.20 0.92
N ILE A 108 -11.07 19.23 -0.17
CA ILE A 108 -11.58 18.89 -1.50
C ILE A 108 -11.95 17.40 -1.61
N VAL A 109 -11.19 16.53 -0.93
CA VAL A 109 -11.43 15.08 -0.94
C VAL A 109 -12.62 14.73 -0.05
N THR A 110 -12.60 15.20 1.21
CA THR A 110 -13.67 14.88 2.16
C THR A 110 -15.01 15.48 1.75
N SER A 111 -15.01 16.69 1.18
CA SER A 111 -16.23 17.29 0.62
C SER A 111 -16.79 16.48 -0.54
N TYR A 112 -15.93 16.01 -1.46
CA TYR A 112 -16.36 15.17 -2.57
C TYR A 112 -16.97 13.86 -2.08
N LEU A 113 -16.31 13.15 -1.15
CA LEU A 113 -16.83 11.89 -0.60
C LEU A 113 -18.20 12.09 0.06
N SER A 114 -18.34 13.12 0.90
CA SER A 114 -19.61 13.44 1.57
C SER A 114 -20.72 13.81 0.58
N GLN A 115 -20.43 14.64 -0.43
CA GLN A 115 -21.41 15.05 -1.44
C GLN A 115 -21.89 13.89 -2.30
N ASN A 116 -21.06 12.87 -2.51
CA ASN A 116 -21.40 11.66 -3.25
C ASN A 116 -21.92 10.54 -2.35
N GLY A 117 -22.22 10.83 -1.07
CA GLY A 117 -22.77 9.84 -0.13
C GLY A 117 -21.81 8.71 0.25
N ILE A 118 -20.51 8.87 0.01
CA ILE A 118 -19.50 7.87 0.32
C ILE A 118 -19.05 8.06 1.77
N GLN A 119 -19.38 7.09 2.62
CA GLN A 119 -18.93 7.09 4.01
C GLN A 119 -17.43 6.81 4.09
N PHE A 120 -16.72 7.51 4.97
CA PHE A 120 -15.31 7.29 5.22
C PHE A 120 -14.95 7.39 6.70
N VAL A 121 -13.83 6.76 7.08
CA VAL A 121 -13.31 6.83 8.45
C VAL A 121 -12.69 8.20 8.70
N ASP A 122 -13.29 8.97 9.61
CA ASP A 122 -12.78 10.25 10.06
C ASP A 122 -11.34 10.17 10.59
N ARG A 123 -10.58 11.23 10.40
CA ARG A 123 -9.15 11.27 10.77
C ARG A 123 -8.92 10.98 12.26
N TYR A 124 -9.78 11.50 13.14
CA TYR A 124 -9.66 11.29 14.60
C TYR A 124 -10.07 9.87 15.03
N MET A 125 -10.84 9.16 14.21
CA MET A 125 -11.23 7.76 14.43
C MET A 125 -10.26 6.77 13.77
N ASN A 126 -9.37 7.24 12.89
CA ASN A 126 -8.40 6.41 12.20
C ASN A 126 -7.15 6.22 13.08
N PRO A 127 -6.94 5.05 13.70
CA PRO A 127 -5.88 4.87 14.68
C PRO A 127 -4.50 5.01 14.01
N GLN A 128 -3.67 5.87 14.57
CA GLN A 128 -2.28 6.03 14.13
C GLN A 128 -1.45 4.81 14.54
N ASN A 129 -0.40 4.51 13.77
CA ASN A 129 0.58 3.46 14.09
C ASN A 129 -0.05 2.07 14.32
N CYS A 130 -1.14 1.76 13.59
CA CYS A 130 -1.78 0.44 13.63
C CYS A 130 -1.74 -0.29 12.26
N PRO A 131 -0.56 -0.43 11.61
CA PRO A 131 -0.47 -1.14 10.32
C PRO A 131 -0.95 -2.60 10.41
N GLN A 132 -0.80 -3.24 11.57
CA GLN A 132 -1.21 -4.62 11.84
C GLN A 132 -2.72 -4.85 11.71
N SER A 133 -3.55 -3.80 11.85
CA SER A 133 -5.00 -3.89 11.62
C SER A 133 -5.43 -3.47 10.22
N ARG A 134 -4.48 -3.21 9.32
CA ARG A 134 -4.74 -2.75 7.95
C ARG A 134 -4.39 -3.86 6.96
N PRO A 135 -5.38 -4.65 6.49
CA PRO A 135 -5.24 -5.62 5.40
C PRO A 135 -4.37 -5.17 4.21
N ILE A 136 -4.44 -3.89 3.84
CA ILE A 136 -3.65 -3.35 2.73
C ILE A 136 -2.13 -3.40 2.97
N GLU A 137 -1.67 -3.36 4.22
CA GLU A 137 -0.25 -3.56 4.57
C GLU A 137 0.21 -5.01 4.31
N THR A 138 -0.70 -5.96 4.54
CA THR A 138 -0.47 -7.37 4.20
C THR A 138 -0.44 -7.56 2.70
N LEU A 139 -1.40 -6.96 1.97
CA LEU A 139 -1.38 -6.93 0.50
C LEU A 139 -0.06 -6.39 -0.04
N TRP A 140 0.42 -5.29 0.53
CA TRP A 140 1.70 -4.70 0.14
C TRP A 140 2.87 -5.65 0.33
N SER A 141 2.89 -6.39 1.44
CA SER A 141 3.94 -7.37 1.72
C SER A 141 3.91 -8.52 0.71
N ILE A 142 2.72 -9.06 0.42
CA ILE A 142 2.54 -10.12 -0.60
C ILE A 142 2.98 -9.62 -1.97
N LEU A 143 2.50 -8.44 -2.39
CA LEU A 143 2.81 -7.89 -3.69
C LEU A 143 4.31 -7.58 -3.85
N THR A 144 4.97 -7.06 -2.82
CA THR A 144 6.44 -6.88 -2.82
C THR A 144 7.16 -8.20 -3.03
N ASN A 145 6.81 -9.26 -2.30
CA ASN A 145 7.41 -10.58 -2.47
C ASN A 145 7.20 -11.13 -3.89
N MET A 146 5.99 -10.99 -4.45
CA MET A 146 5.68 -11.45 -5.81
C MET A 146 6.44 -10.67 -6.90
N VAL A 147 6.62 -9.36 -6.71
CA VAL A 147 7.31 -8.49 -7.68
C VAL A 147 8.78 -8.83 -7.75
N TYR A 148 9.44 -8.95 -6.60
CA TYR A 148 10.89 -9.16 -6.48
C TYR A 148 11.30 -10.62 -6.31
N ASP A 149 10.36 -11.56 -6.52
CA ASP A 149 10.61 -12.98 -6.44
C ASP A 149 11.88 -13.40 -7.21
N GLN A 150 12.66 -14.30 -6.62
CA GLN A 150 13.95 -14.77 -7.15
C GLN A 150 14.97 -13.65 -7.45
N GLY A 151 14.90 -12.53 -6.71
CA GLY A 151 15.82 -11.40 -6.88
C GLY A 151 15.57 -10.60 -8.16
N TRP A 152 14.32 -10.60 -8.65
CA TRP A 152 13.96 -9.87 -9.85
C TRP A 152 14.24 -8.37 -9.73
N GLU A 153 14.78 -7.77 -10.78
CA GLU A 153 15.05 -6.33 -10.85
C GLU A 153 14.49 -5.70 -12.13
N ALA A 154 13.97 -4.49 -12.01
CA ALA A 154 13.41 -3.73 -13.11
C ALA A 154 14.48 -2.92 -13.84
N LYS A 155 14.56 -3.13 -15.16
CA LYS A 155 15.38 -2.30 -16.08
C LYS A 155 15.05 -0.80 -16.01
N ASN A 156 13.76 -0.46 -15.82
CA ASN A 156 13.26 0.91 -15.73
C ASN A 156 11.88 0.95 -15.07
N ILE A 157 11.34 2.16 -14.88
CA ILE A 157 10.04 2.38 -14.21
C ILE A 157 8.86 1.76 -14.97
N ASP A 158 8.88 1.76 -16.30
CA ASP A 158 7.77 1.20 -17.07
C ASP A 158 7.77 -0.34 -17.02
N HIS A 159 8.95 -0.96 -17.00
CA HIS A 159 9.12 -2.41 -16.73
C HIS A 159 8.65 -2.77 -15.31
N LEU A 160 8.99 -1.96 -14.31
CA LEU A 160 8.49 -2.13 -12.93
C LEU A 160 6.96 -2.03 -12.88
N LYS A 161 6.38 -1.03 -13.55
CA LYS A 161 4.93 -0.85 -13.63
C LYS A 161 4.24 -2.08 -14.22
N GLN A 162 4.74 -2.58 -15.36
CA GLN A 162 4.17 -3.78 -16.01
C GLN A 162 4.20 -4.99 -15.07
N ARG A 163 5.35 -5.25 -14.43
CA ARG A 163 5.50 -6.34 -13.46
C ARG A 163 4.51 -6.22 -12.30
N ILE A 164 4.36 -5.02 -11.73
CA ILE A 164 3.40 -4.78 -10.63
C ILE A 164 1.96 -5.04 -11.11
N GLN A 165 1.59 -4.55 -12.29
CA GLN A 165 0.25 -4.78 -12.85
C GLN A 165 -0.04 -6.26 -13.12
N GLU A 166 0.95 -7.02 -13.58
CA GLU A 166 0.86 -8.48 -13.74
C GLU A 166 0.65 -9.16 -12.38
N LYS A 167 1.48 -8.84 -11.39
CA LYS A 167 1.40 -9.47 -10.07
C LYS A 167 0.13 -9.15 -9.32
N ILE A 168 -0.43 -7.95 -9.46
CA ILE A 168 -1.74 -7.62 -8.88
C ILE A 168 -2.84 -8.54 -9.44
N LYS A 169 -2.80 -8.87 -10.74
CA LYS A 169 -3.79 -9.75 -11.38
C LYS A 169 -3.66 -11.22 -10.95
N GLU A 170 -2.48 -11.63 -10.49
CA GLU A 170 -2.22 -12.98 -10.00
C GLU A 170 -2.70 -13.19 -8.55
N ILE A 171 -3.00 -12.12 -7.80
CA ILE A 171 -3.46 -12.24 -6.41
C ILE A 171 -4.88 -12.81 -6.41
N ASP A 172 -5.03 -14.00 -5.81
CA ASP A 172 -6.33 -14.64 -5.60
C ASP A 172 -7.19 -13.80 -4.64
N LEU A 173 -8.46 -13.63 -5.00
CA LEU A 173 -9.45 -12.98 -4.15
C LEU A 173 -9.60 -13.66 -2.78
N ASN A 174 -9.43 -14.98 -2.71
CA ASN A 174 -9.45 -15.73 -1.44
C ASN A 174 -8.37 -15.23 -0.47
N VAL A 175 -7.20 -14.87 -0.98
CA VAL A 175 -6.11 -14.30 -0.19
C VAL A 175 -6.53 -12.94 0.35
N VAL A 176 -7.15 -12.08 -0.46
CA VAL A 176 -7.67 -10.79 0.00
C VAL A 176 -8.74 -10.98 1.06
N GLN A 177 -9.70 -11.88 0.84
CA GLN A 177 -10.77 -12.19 1.81
C GLN A 177 -10.21 -12.66 3.15
N SER A 178 -9.18 -13.52 3.14
CA SER A 178 -8.51 -13.96 4.37
C SER A 178 -7.82 -12.82 5.14
N MET A 179 -7.34 -11.77 4.47
CA MET A 179 -6.76 -10.61 5.17
C MET A 179 -7.83 -9.84 5.96
N PHE A 180 -9.09 -9.89 5.53
CA PHE A 180 -10.20 -9.20 6.17
C PHE A 180 -10.92 -10.04 7.24
N SER A 181 -10.69 -11.36 7.33
CA SER A 181 -11.48 -12.26 8.20
C SER A 181 -11.45 -11.85 9.67
N ASP A 182 -10.28 -11.44 10.17
CA ASP A 182 -10.06 -11.19 11.60
C ASP A 182 -10.04 -9.71 11.97
N ILE A 183 -10.31 -8.81 11.02
CA ILE A 183 -10.12 -7.37 11.25
C ILE A 183 -10.95 -6.85 12.43
N ARG A 184 -12.21 -7.30 12.57
CA ARG A 184 -13.08 -6.88 13.68
C ARG A 184 -12.54 -7.35 15.03
N LYS A 185 -12.03 -8.59 15.08
CA LYS A 185 -11.42 -9.17 16.27
C LYS A 185 -10.14 -8.43 16.64
N GLN A 186 -9.29 -8.13 15.65
CA GLN A 186 -8.06 -7.35 15.83
C GLN A 186 -8.38 -5.95 16.36
N LEU A 187 -9.34 -5.24 15.76
CA LEU A 187 -9.72 -3.90 16.20
C LEU A 187 -10.28 -3.88 17.62
N ARG A 188 -11.08 -4.88 18.00
CA ARG A 188 -11.56 -5.02 19.38
C ARG A 188 -10.40 -5.23 20.35
N LYS A 189 -9.47 -6.13 20.04
CA LYS A 189 -8.26 -6.33 20.86
C LYS A 189 -7.43 -5.06 20.99
N ILE A 190 -7.28 -4.29 19.90
CA ILE A 190 -6.56 -3.02 19.92
C ILE A 190 -7.29 -1.99 20.79
N ALA A 191 -8.62 -1.92 20.72
CA ALA A 191 -9.41 -1.03 21.55
C ALA A 191 -9.29 -1.39 23.04
N ASP A 192 -9.32 -2.70 23.36
CA ASP A 192 -9.33 -3.19 24.75
C ASP A 192 -7.94 -3.19 25.40
N HIS A 193 -6.88 -3.44 24.61
CA HIS A 193 -5.54 -3.72 25.14
C HIS A 193 -4.41 -2.90 24.48
N GLY A 194 -4.73 -2.07 23.48
CA GLY A 194 -3.76 -1.29 22.73
C GLY A 194 -3.16 -2.00 21.52
N PRO A 195 -2.38 -1.27 20.69
CA PRO A 195 -1.97 -1.71 19.35
C PRO A 195 -1.14 -3.00 19.33
N TYR A 196 -0.34 -3.25 20.36
CA TYR A 196 0.57 -4.40 20.41
C TYR A 196 -0.12 -5.76 20.63
N HIS A 197 -1.42 -5.78 20.89
CA HIS A 197 -2.18 -7.01 21.19
C HIS A 197 -2.94 -7.58 19.98
N ALA A 198 -2.84 -6.96 18.80
CA ALA A 198 -3.56 -7.38 17.60
C ALA A 198 -3.16 -8.76 17.06
N CYS A 199 -1.95 -9.24 17.37
CA CYS A 199 -1.37 -10.48 16.83
C CYS A 199 -1.38 -11.66 17.82
N SER A 200 -2.18 -11.58 18.88
CA SER A 200 -2.38 -12.68 19.86
C SER A 200 -3.50 -13.63 19.48
#